data_AF-G1VCT2-F1
#
_entry.id   AF-G1VCT2-F1
#
_cell.length_a   1.000
_cell.length_b   1.000
_cell.length_c   1.000
_cell.angle_alpha   90.00
_cell.angle_beta   90.00
_cell.angle_gamma   90.00
#
_symmetry.space_group_name_H-M   'P 1'
#
loop_
_entity.id
_entity.type
_entity.pdbx_description
1 polymer ?
#
loop_
_entity_poly.entity_id
_entity_poly.type
_entity_poly.pdbx_seq_one_letter_code
_entity_poly.pdbx_strand_id
1 'polypeptide(L)'
;MSKYSYIKKDILNTIYESDVVVSMMIDFYRLPSDFPGFGELSNSQTHQEQADLLETRIKEDLEETQNQRFENFIPYIQLHEFETLVFASANGIDILFDRDEIDFKGLMNVVEEYPNPEEINNYPDTAPSVRLKKLIPGYNKVLHGIDIINTVGISELLEKCPRFKTWIESMVEALV
;
A
#
# COMPACT_ATOMS: atom_id res chain seq x y z
N MET A 1 -14.73 -0.42 15.29
CA MET A 1 -13.31 -0.57 14.92
C MET A 1 -13.07 -2.02 14.54
N SER A 2 -12.26 -2.26 13.50
CA SER A 2 -11.82 -3.61 13.15
C SER A 2 -10.94 -4.18 14.28
N LYS A 3 -10.89 -5.51 14.41
CA LYS A 3 -10.07 -6.22 15.41
C LYS A 3 -9.03 -7.06 14.70
N TYR A 4 -7.84 -7.19 15.28
CA TYR A 4 -6.81 -8.08 14.76
C TYR A 4 -7.32 -9.52 14.59
N SER A 5 -8.17 -10.00 15.51
CA SER A 5 -8.73 -11.35 15.44
C SER A 5 -9.53 -11.64 14.17
N TYR A 6 -10.10 -10.63 13.51
CA TYR A 6 -10.78 -10.80 12.23
C TYR A 6 -9.79 -11.01 11.09
N ILE A 7 -8.74 -10.17 11.03
CA ILE A 7 -7.64 -10.31 10.06
C ILE A 7 -6.98 -11.69 10.21
N LYS A 8 -6.65 -12.06 11.45
CA LYS A 8 -6.06 -13.37 11.77
C LYS A 8 -6.94 -14.52 11.29
N LYS A 9 -8.24 -14.44 11.53
CA LYS A 9 -9.20 -15.48 11.10
C LYS A 9 -9.23 -15.60 9.58
N ASP A 10 -9.26 -14.48 8.86
CA ASP A 10 -9.33 -14.50 7.38
C ASP A 10 -8.06 -15.10 6.76
N ILE A 11 -6.89 -14.75 7.31
CA ILE A 11 -5.60 -15.38 6.93
C ILE A 11 -5.65 -16.88 7.18
N LEU A 12 -6.02 -17.31 8.39
CA LEU A 12 -6.05 -18.72 8.76
C LEU A 12 -7.08 -19.54 7.95
N ASN A 13 -8.17 -18.93 7.49
CA ASN A 13 -9.13 -19.64 6.64
C ASN A 13 -8.55 -19.95 5.24
N THR A 14 -7.59 -19.16 4.78
CA THR A 14 -7.07 -19.23 3.39
C THR A 14 -5.71 -19.93 3.35
N ILE A 15 -4.87 -19.73 4.35
CA ILE A 15 -3.44 -20.14 4.34
C ILE A 15 -3.20 -21.65 4.27
N TYR A 16 -4.20 -22.46 4.62
CA TYR A 16 -4.15 -23.91 4.56
C TYR A 16 -4.66 -24.50 3.24
N GLU A 17 -5.13 -23.66 2.31
CA GLU A 17 -5.48 -24.12 0.97
C GLU A 17 -4.22 -24.56 0.20
N SER A 18 -4.41 -25.45 -0.78
CA SER A 18 -3.32 -25.88 -1.66
C SER A 18 -3.04 -24.84 -2.73
N ASP A 19 -1.76 -24.67 -3.08
CA ASP A 19 -1.31 -23.81 -4.19
C ASP A 19 -1.73 -22.33 -4.02
N VAL A 20 -1.71 -21.83 -2.79
CA VAL A 20 -2.01 -20.43 -2.48
C VAL A 20 -0.83 -19.72 -1.81
N VAL A 21 -0.67 -18.45 -2.17
CA VAL A 21 0.12 -17.46 -1.42
C VAL A 21 -0.87 -16.49 -0.80
N VAL A 22 -0.78 -16.31 0.52
CA VAL A 22 -1.65 -15.39 1.27
C VAL A 22 -0.89 -14.13 1.59
N SER A 23 -1.55 -13.00 1.38
CA SER A 23 -1.00 -11.68 1.67
C SER A 23 -2.10 -10.73 2.15
N MET A 24 -1.72 -9.48 2.40
CA MET A 24 -2.56 -8.43 2.93
C MET A 24 -2.32 -7.14 2.14
N MET A 25 -3.34 -6.29 2.03
CA MET A 25 -3.18 -4.92 1.58
C MET A 25 -4.04 -4.04 2.48
N ILE A 26 -3.47 -3.61 3.60
CA ILE A 26 -4.17 -2.84 4.62
C ILE A 26 -3.42 -1.53 4.87
N ASP A 27 -4.16 -0.42 4.91
CA ASP A 27 -3.59 0.89 5.25
C ASP A 27 -3.01 0.87 6.67
N PHE A 28 -1.76 1.31 6.83
CA PHE A 28 -1.04 1.38 8.10
C PHE A 28 -1.86 2.08 9.21
N TYR A 29 -2.48 3.23 8.87
CA TYR A 29 -3.27 4.03 9.82
C TYR A 29 -4.66 3.45 10.13
N ARG A 30 -5.08 2.39 9.42
CA ARG A 30 -6.35 1.69 9.67
C ARG A 30 -6.17 0.33 10.32
N LEU A 31 -4.93 -0.03 10.67
CA LEU A 31 -4.66 -1.25 11.42
C LEU A 31 -5.40 -1.20 12.78
N PRO A 32 -5.97 -2.34 13.23
CA PRO A 32 -6.57 -2.45 14.55
C PRO A 32 -5.58 -2.06 15.65
N SER A 33 -6.04 -1.40 16.70
CA SER A 33 -5.17 -1.01 17.83
C SER A 33 -4.56 -2.20 18.58
N ASP A 34 -5.13 -3.41 18.40
CA ASP A 34 -4.66 -4.68 18.96
C ASP A 34 -3.77 -5.48 17.98
N PHE A 35 -3.28 -4.86 16.89
CA PHE A 35 -2.39 -5.53 15.94
C PHE A 35 -1.03 -5.88 16.60
N PRO A 36 -0.47 -7.08 16.34
CA PRO A 36 0.82 -7.49 16.89
C PRO A 36 1.94 -6.49 16.58
N GLY A 37 2.76 -6.16 17.58
CA GLY A 37 3.90 -5.24 17.43
C GLY A 37 3.62 -3.77 17.68
N PHE A 38 2.36 -3.32 17.83
CA PHE A 38 2.06 -1.89 18.07
C PHE A 38 2.76 -1.31 19.31
N GLY A 39 2.88 -2.11 20.37
CA GLY A 39 3.55 -1.71 21.62
C GLY A 39 5.07 -1.55 21.49
N GLU A 40 5.66 -1.97 20.38
CA GLU A 40 7.10 -1.93 20.11
C GLU A 40 7.48 -0.78 19.18
N LEU A 41 6.50 -0.07 18.61
CA LEU A 41 6.76 1.06 17.74
C LEU A 41 7.43 2.20 18.50
N SER A 42 8.43 2.80 17.87
CA SER A 42 9.18 3.94 18.38
C SER A 42 9.08 5.12 17.41
N ASN A 43 9.08 6.34 17.98
CA ASN A 43 9.16 7.59 17.22
C ASN A 43 10.51 7.77 16.50
N SER A 44 11.53 6.97 16.84
CA SER A 44 12.81 6.97 16.14
C SER A 44 12.80 6.19 14.84
N GLN A 45 11.78 5.34 14.61
CA GLN A 45 11.62 4.57 13.39
C GLN A 45 10.94 5.40 12.32
N THR A 46 11.36 5.21 11.08
CA THR A 46 10.62 5.62 9.89
C THR A 46 9.31 4.83 9.80
N HIS A 47 8.30 5.35 9.09
CA HIS A 47 7.05 4.59 8.88
C HIS A 47 7.30 3.24 8.18
N GLN A 48 8.31 3.17 7.31
CA GLN A 48 8.71 1.92 6.65
C GLN A 48 9.20 0.88 7.66
N GLU A 49 10.13 1.25 8.54
CA GLU A 49 10.61 0.36 9.61
C GLU A 49 9.49 -0.07 10.57
N GLN A 50 8.52 0.82 10.83
CA GLN A 50 7.35 0.47 11.62
C GLN A 50 6.49 -0.58 10.92
N ALA A 51 6.20 -0.42 9.62
CA ALA A 51 5.45 -1.41 8.86
C ALA A 51 6.17 -2.75 8.76
N ASP A 52 7.48 -2.75 8.53
CA ASP A 52 8.31 -3.96 8.49
C ASP A 52 8.26 -4.73 9.82
N LEU A 53 8.29 -4.00 10.95
CA LEU A 53 8.13 -4.59 12.27
C LEU A 53 6.74 -5.22 12.44
N LEU A 54 5.68 -4.50 12.09
CA LEU A 54 4.31 -5.00 12.21
C LEU A 54 4.06 -6.22 11.33
N GLU A 55 4.59 -6.23 10.10
CA GLU A 55 4.56 -7.38 9.18
C GLU A 55 5.29 -8.60 9.75
N THR A 56 6.46 -8.38 10.36
CA THR A 56 7.19 -9.45 11.06
C THR A 56 6.36 -10.01 12.22
N ARG A 57 5.79 -9.13 13.04
CA ARG A 57 5.05 -9.52 14.25
C ARG A 57 3.75 -10.26 13.96
N ILE A 58 3.02 -9.91 12.90
CA ILE A 58 1.83 -10.67 12.52
C ILE A 58 2.19 -12.08 12.03
N LYS A 59 3.30 -12.23 11.30
CA LYS A 59 3.77 -13.55 10.87
C LYS A 59 4.19 -14.41 12.06
N GLU A 60 4.98 -13.85 12.98
CA GLU A 60 5.38 -14.54 14.21
C GLU A 60 4.16 -14.97 15.05
N ASP A 61 3.19 -14.08 15.28
CA ASP A 61 1.98 -14.44 16.05
C ASP A 61 1.20 -15.59 15.39
N LEU A 62 1.05 -15.58 14.06
CA LEU A 62 0.41 -16.67 13.33
C LEU A 62 1.18 -17.99 13.50
N GLU A 63 2.49 -17.96 13.28
CA GLU A 63 3.32 -19.17 13.33
C GLU A 63 3.41 -19.76 14.74
N GLU A 64 3.52 -18.93 15.77
CA GLU A 64 3.52 -19.35 17.17
C GLU A 64 2.17 -19.94 17.57
N THR A 65 1.07 -19.26 17.24
CA THR A 65 -0.26 -19.74 17.63
C THR A 65 -0.72 -20.98 16.88
N GLN A 66 -0.22 -21.22 15.67
CA GLN A 66 -0.47 -22.45 14.91
C GLN A 66 0.60 -23.51 15.12
N ASN A 67 1.71 -23.18 15.80
CA ASN A 67 2.87 -24.05 15.98
C ASN A 67 3.39 -24.62 14.65
N GLN A 68 3.44 -23.78 13.62
CA GLN A 68 3.86 -24.12 12.26
C GLN A 68 4.42 -22.89 11.54
N ARG A 69 5.39 -23.09 10.63
CA ARG A 69 5.90 -22.02 9.76
C ARG A 69 5.01 -21.82 8.53
N PHE A 70 4.86 -20.56 8.13
CA PHE A 70 4.04 -20.16 6.99
C PHE A 70 4.88 -19.44 5.94
N GLU A 71 5.57 -20.23 5.11
CA GLU A 71 6.36 -19.70 4.00
C GLU A 71 5.47 -19.09 2.90
N ASN A 72 4.22 -19.57 2.78
CA ASN A 72 3.22 -19.03 1.86
C ASN A 72 2.49 -17.79 2.39
N PHE A 73 2.90 -17.24 3.54
CA PHE A 73 2.38 -15.97 4.04
C PHE A 73 3.41 -14.85 3.91
N ILE A 74 3.03 -13.84 3.12
CA ILE A 74 3.83 -12.66 2.81
C ILE A 74 3.00 -11.45 3.26
N PRO A 75 3.08 -11.02 4.52
CA PRO A 75 2.32 -9.88 5.01
C PRO A 75 2.73 -8.60 4.28
N TYR A 76 1.76 -7.74 3.98
CA TYR A 76 2.02 -6.40 3.44
C TYR A 76 1.07 -5.36 4.03
N ILE A 77 1.66 -4.23 4.42
CA ILE A 77 1.01 -3.06 4.98
C ILE A 77 1.33 -1.88 4.06
N GLN A 78 0.28 -1.25 3.55
CA GLN A 78 0.39 -0.05 2.74
C GLN A 78 0.64 1.15 3.66
N LEU A 79 1.82 1.77 3.59
CA LEU A 79 2.22 2.88 4.46
C LEU A 79 1.26 4.07 4.40
N HIS A 80 0.82 4.41 3.19
CA HIS A 80 -0.03 5.56 2.92
C HIS A 80 -1.30 5.16 2.18
N GLU A 81 -2.08 6.13 1.72
CA GLU A 81 -3.32 5.82 1.00
C GLU A 81 -3.02 5.16 -0.36
N PHE A 82 -3.94 4.36 -0.89
CA PHE A 82 -3.89 3.82 -2.25
C PHE A 82 -3.53 4.88 -3.32
N GLU A 83 -3.97 6.13 -3.12
CA GLU A 83 -3.71 7.27 -3.98
C GLU A 83 -2.22 7.60 -4.15
N THR A 84 -1.37 7.13 -3.25
CA THR A 84 0.08 7.14 -3.44
C THR A 84 0.50 6.38 -4.70
N LEU A 85 -0.13 5.23 -4.97
CA LEU A 85 0.11 4.45 -6.20
C LEU A 85 -0.40 5.22 -7.45
N VAL A 86 -1.43 6.04 -7.31
CA VAL A 86 -1.93 6.87 -8.41
C VAL A 86 -0.90 7.94 -8.81
N PHE A 87 -0.17 8.51 -7.85
CA PHE A 87 0.94 9.44 -8.14
C PHE A 87 2.13 8.77 -8.83
N ALA A 88 2.31 7.46 -8.63
CA ALA A 88 3.33 6.68 -9.36
C ALA A 88 3.00 6.54 -10.85
N SER A 89 1.74 6.73 -11.23
CA SER A 89 1.23 6.63 -12.60
C SER A 89 0.97 8.01 -13.23
N ALA A 90 1.92 8.93 -13.10
CA ALA A 90 1.78 10.29 -13.64
C ALA A 90 1.48 10.30 -15.16
N ASN A 91 2.03 9.35 -15.92
CA ASN A 91 1.72 9.19 -17.33
C ASN A 91 0.25 8.83 -17.57
N GLY A 92 -0.34 8.01 -16.70
CA GLY A 92 -1.75 7.64 -16.78
C GLY A 92 -2.66 8.84 -16.57
N ILE A 93 -2.26 9.78 -15.71
CA ILE A 93 -2.97 11.04 -15.52
C ILE A 93 -2.87 11.91 -16.79
N ASP A 94 -1.68 12.04 -17.39
CA ASP A 94 -1.47 12.80 -18.64
C ASP A 94 -2.24 12.22 -19.84
N ILE A 95 -2.48 10.91 -19.85
CA ILE A 95 -3.26 10.24 -20.90
C ILE A 95 -4.77 10.44 -20.71
N LEU A 96 -5.26 10.42 -19.47
CA LEU A 96 -6.70 10.41 -19.18
C LEU A 96 -7.32 11.81 -19.01
N PHE A 97 -6.51 12.81 -18.69
CA PHE A 97 -7.00 14.16 -18.42
C PHE A 97 -6.36 15.17 -19.36
N ASP A 98 -7.17 16.05 -19.92
CA ASP A 98 -6.66 17.21 -20.64
C ASP A 98 -5.94 18.13 -19.65
N ARG A 99 -4.72 18.59 -20.01
CA ARG A 99 -3.89 19.43 -19.13
C ARG A 99 -4.54 20.76 -18.74
N ASP A 100 -5.51 21.23 -19.53
CA ASP A 100 -6.28 22.44 -19.26
C ASP A 100 -7.43 22.20 -18.26
N GLU A 101 -7.80 20.94 -18.01
CA GLU A 101 -8.86 20.55 -17.07
C GLU A 101 -8.34 20.29 -15.65
N ILE A 102 -7.02 20.12 -15.50
CA ILE A 102 -6.36 19.78 -14.24
C ILE A 102 -5.19 20.74 -13.94
N ASP A 103 -4.77 20.82 -12.67
CA ASP A 103 -3.52 21.47 -12.30
C ASP A 103 -2.32 20.55 -12.62
N PHE A 104 -2.04 20.39 -13.91
CA PHE A 104 -0.96 19.51 -14.39
C PHE A 104 0.41 19.92 -13.85
N LYS A 105 0.65 21.24 -13.73
CA LYS A 105 1.91 21.75 -13.17
C LYS A 105 2.04 21.38 -11.69
N GLY A 106 0.97 21.57 -10.91
CA GLY A 106 0.93 21.16 -9.51
C GLY A 106 1.14 19.66 -9.34
N LEU A 107 0.55 18.84 -10.22
CA LEU A 107 0.76 17.39 -10.25
C LEU A 107 2.23 17.03 -10.48
N MET A 108 2.85 17.59 -11.52
CA MET A 108 4.25 17.30 -11.83
C MET A 108 5.20 17.76 -10.72
N ASN A 109 4.91 18.89 -10.06
CA ASN A 109 5.69 19.33 -8.91
C ASN A 109 5.67 18.29 -7.78
N VAL A 110 4.52 17.66 -7.51
CA VAL A 110 4.42 16.60 -6.49
C VAL A 110 5.22 15.36 -6.91
N VAL A 111 5.13 14.96 -8.19
CA VAL A 111 5.87 13.81 -8.72
C VAL A 111 7.39 14.05 -8.66
N GLU A 112 7.84 15.28 -8.92
CA GLU A 112 9.25 15.67 -8.81
C GLU A 112 9.73 15.78 -7.36
N GLU A 113 8.88 16.25 -6.45
CA GLU A 113 9.17 16.34 -5.01
C GLU A 113 9.29 14.94 -4.36
N TYR A 114 8.54 13.96 -4.87
CA TYR A 114 8.50 12.59 -4.35
C TYR A 114 8.88 11.56 -5.44
N PRO A 115 10.19 11.41 -5.76
CA PRO A 115 10.65 10.39 -6.69
C PRO A 115 10.23 8.97 -6.31
N ASN A 116 10.09 8.72 -5.00
CA ASN A 116 9.36 7.58 -4.45
C ASN A 116 7.99 8.06 -3.95
N PRO A 117 6.89 7.78 -4.68
CA PRO A 117 5.55 8.18 -4.26
C PRO A 117 5.16 7.59 -2.90
N GLU A 118 5.73 6.45 -2.50
CA GLU A 118 5.48 5.81 -1.20
C GLU A 118 5.84 6.67 0.01
N GLU A 119 6.58 7.76 -0.19
CA GLU A 119 6.96 8.74 0.84
C GLU A 119 5.97 9.91 0.94
N ILE A 120 4.94 9.97 0.07
CA ILE A 120 3.89 11.00 0.11
C ILE A 120 3.08 10.79 1.38
N ASN A 121 3.44 11.55 2.42
CA ASN A 121 2.88 11.43 3.75
C ASN A 121 1.38 11.75 3.85
N ASN A 122 0.78 11.31 4.95
CA ASN A 122 -0.66 11.38 5.22
C ASN A 122 -1.06 12.52 6.20
N TYR A 123 -0.39 13.67 6.19
CA TYR A 123 -0.86 14.78 7.03
C TYR A 123 -2.25 15.26 6.56
N PRO A 124 -3.15 15.70 7.47
CA PRO A 124 -4.55 15.97 7.13
C PRO A 124 -4.79 16.85 5.89
N ASP A 125 -3.97 17.88 5.70
CA ASP A 125 -4.12 18.83 4.60
C ASP A 125 -3.31 18.47 3.34
N THR A 126 -2.41 17.48 3.50
CA THR A 126 -1.45 17.02 2.51
C THR A 126 -1.42 15.50 2.48
N ALA A 127 -2.57 14.84 2.52
CA ALA A 127 -2.67 13.41 2.23
C ALA A 127 -2.70 13.21 0.71
N PRO A 128 -2.28 12.04 0.18
CA PRO A 128 -2.32 11.74 -1.25
C PRO A 128 -3.71 12.00 -1.87
N SER A 129 -4.80 11.52 -1.26
CA SER A 129 -6.16 11.75 -1.77
C SER A 129 -6.58 13.22 -1.74
N VAL A 130 -6.09 13.99 -0.75
CA VAL A 130 -6.35 15.43 -0.65
C VAL A 130 -5.60 16.20 -1.74
N ARG A 131 -4.35 15.81 -2.04
CA ARG A 131 -3.59 16.39 -3.16
C ARG A 131 -4.30 16.09 -4.49
N LEU A 132 -4.68 14.85 -4.77
CA LEU A 132 -5.37 14.50 -6.02
C LEU A 132 -6.69 15.26 -6.20
N LYS A 133 -7.49 15.40 -5.15
CA LYS A 133 -8.75 16.19 -5.21
C LYS A 133 -8.53 17.68 -5.48
N LYS A 134 -7.42 18.25 -5.02
CA LYS A 134 -7.05 19.64 -5.29
C LYS A 134 -6.54 19.81 -6.72
N LEU A 135 -5.76 18.84 -7.21
CA LEU A 135 -5.09 18.90 -8.50
C LEU A 135 -6.01 18.51 -9.66
N ILE A 136 -6.94 17.58 -9.44
CA ILE A 136 -7.85 17.06 -10.47
C ILE A 136 -9.28 17.39 -10.03
N PRO A 137 -9.91 18.44 -10.60
CA PRO A 137 -11.29 18.79 -10.31
C PRO A 137 -12.22 17.60 -10.57
N GLY A 138 -13.06 17.26 -9.58
CA GLY A 138 -13.97 16.11 -9.69
C GLY A 138 -13.31 14.74 -9.53
N TYR A 139 -12.07 14.67 -9.04
CA TYR A 139 -11.38 13.40 -8.79
C TYR A 139 -12.23 12.40 -7.98
N ASN A 140 -12.49 11.24 -8.58
CA ASN A 140 -13.15 10.12 -7.94
C ASN A 140 -12.13 8.97 -7.76
N LYS A 141 -11.83 8.62 -6.51
CA LYS A 141 -10.85 7.56 -6.18
C LYS A 141 -11.15 6.23 -6.89
N VAL A 142 -12.42 5.83 -6.95
CA VAL A 142 -12.80 4.53 -7.47
C VAL A 142 -12.73 4.53 -8.98
N LEU A 143 -13.33 5.54 -9.63
CA LEU A 143 -13.35 5.59 -11.09
C LEU A 143 -11.97 5.98 -11.64
N HIS A 144 -11.52 7.19 -11.32
CA HIS A 144 -10.30 7.74 -11.90
C HIS A 144 -9.05 7.04 -11.39
N GLY A 145 -8.98 6.72 -10.08
CA GLY A 145 -7.79 6.07 -9.52
C GLY A 145 -7.51 4.69 -10.15
N ILE A 146 -8.56 3.89 -10.37
CA ILE A 146 -8.43 2.59 -11.04
C ILE A 146 -8.08 2.77 -12.52
N ASP A 147 -8.74 3.69 -13.22
CA ASP A 147 -8.50 3.94 -14.65
C ASP A 147 -7.07 4.44 -14.91
N ILE A 148 -6.55 5.34 -14.07
CA ILE A 148 -5.16 5.86 -14.16
C ILE A 148 -4.16 4.70 -14.07
N ILE A 149 -4.30 3.85 -13.05
CA ILE A 149 -3.39 2.72 -12.84
C ILE A 149 -3.51 1.70 -13.98
N ASN A 150 -4.73 1.39 -14.42
CA ASN A 150 -4.96 0.45 -15.53
C ASN A 150 -4.39 0.95 -16.86
N THR A 151 -4.36 2.27 -17.07
CA THR A 151 -3.87 2.88 -18.31
C THR A 151 -2.38 2.66 -18.51
N VAL A 152 -1.58 2.77 -17.45
CA VAL A 152 -0.12 2.53 -17.52
C VAL A 152 0.26 1.07 -17.25
N GLY A 153 -0.57 0.37 -16.47
CA GLY A 153 -0.32 -0.99 -16.02
C GLY A 153 0.69 -1.07 -14.88
N ILE A 154 0.87 -2.29 -14.38
CA ILE A 154 1.64 -2.54 -13.15
C ILE A 154 3.13 -2.20 -13.29
N SER A 155 3.71 -2.29 -14.49
CA SER A 155 5.16 -2.08 -14.70
C SER A 155 5.63 -0.70 -14.26
N GLU A 156 4.86 0.36 -14.53
CA GLU A 156 5.20 1.73 -14.11
C GLU A 156 5.11 1.88 -12.59
N LEU A 157 4.11 1.24 -11.96
CA LEU A 157 4.01 1.19 -10.50
C LEU A 157 5.23 0.53 -9.87
N LEU A 158 5.65 -0.62 -10.41
CA LEU A 158 6.80 -1.34 -9.85
C LEU A 158 8.10 -0.54 -9.99
N GLU A 159 8.25 0.27 -11.05
CA GLU A 159 9.44 1.13 -11.22
C GLU A 159 9.53 2.21 -10.13
N LYS A 160 8.38 2.79 -9.76
CA LYS A 160 8.32 3.98 -8.88
C LYS A 160 8.06 3.67 -7.42
N CYS A 161 7.50 2.50 -7.09
CA CYS A 161 7.11 2.11 -5.73
C CYS A 161 7.93 0.91 -5.25
N PRO A 162 9.11 1.11 -4.63
CA PRO A 162 10.01 0.03 -4.24
C PRO A 162 9.41 -0.97 -3.25
N ARG A 163 8.60 -0.53 -2.27
CA ARG A 163 7.98 -1.41 -1.29
C ARG A 163 6.91 -2.28 -1.96
N PHE A 164 6.03 -1.66 -2.75
CA PHE A 164 5.02 -2.36 -3.54
C PHE A 164 5.66 -3.34 -4.52
N LYS A 165 6.77 -2.96 -5.18
CA LYS A 165 7.56 -3.85 -6.02
C LYS A 165 8.08 -5.05 -5.26
N THR A 166 8.75 -4.83 -4.13
CA THR A 166 9.31 -5.91 -3.29
C THR A 166 8.22 -6.89 -2.86
N TRP A 167 7.04 -6.37 -2.51
CA TRP A 167 5.88 -7.20 -2.16
C TRP A 167 5.40 -8.08 -3.33
N ILE A 168 5.18 -7.48 -4.50
CA ILE A 168 4.75 -8.22 -5.71
C ILE A 168 5.79 -9.27 -6.10
N GLU A 169 7.08 -8.91 -6.13
CA GLU A 169 8.17 -9.83 -6.48
C GLU A 169 8.25 -11.01 -5.50
N SER A 170 8.08 -10.76 -4.20
CA SER A 170 8.06 -11.82 -3.18
C SER A 170 6.88 -12.79 -3.38
N MET A 171 5.70 -12.28 -3.73
CA MET A 171 4.54 -13.14 -4.03
C MET A 171 4.73 -13.96 -5.31
N VAL A 172 5.35 -13.37 -6.34
CA VAL A 172 5.68 -14.09 -7.58
C VAL A 172 6.69 -15.20 -7.31
N GLU A 173 7.73 -14.92 -6.52
CA GLU A 173 8.75 -15.91 -6.15
C GLU A 173 8.14 -17.08 -5.37
N ALA A 174 7.21 -16.82 -4.45
CA ALA A 174 6.55 -17.88 -3.65
C ALA A 174 5.56 -18.75 -4.46
N LEU A 175 5.20 -18.36 -5.68
CA LEU A 175 4.33 -19.14 -6.59
C LEU A 175 5.11 -20.06 -7.54
N VAL A 176 6.45 -19.98 -7.57
CA VAL A 176 7.35 -20.74 -8.46
C VAL A 176 7.96 -21.93 -7.73
#